data_AF-A0A1I0QI40-F1
#
_entry.id   AF-A0A1I0QI40-F1
#
_cell.length_a   1.000
_cell.length_b   1.000
_cell.length_c   1.000
_cell.angle_alpha   90.00
_cell.angle_beta   90.00
_cell.angle_gamma   90.00
#
_symmetry.space_group_name_H-M   'P 1'
#
loop_
_entity.id
_entity.type
_entity.pdbx_description
1 polymer ?
#
loop_
_entity_poly.entity_id
_entity_poly.type
_entity_poly.pdbx_seq_one_letter_code
_entity_poly.pdbx_strand_id
1 'polypeptide(L)'
;MKREELLRSREYWLMKIQNGIFNLTEQYIKNNNLNKTQLAVELGVTREYISDVLNGDFDDKISKLVYLSLAMNKVPVVSYIDMNECLSNDAVDGGAK
;
A
#
# COMPACT_ATOMS: atom_id res chain seq x y z
N MET A 1 20.76 -7.36 7.31
CA MET A 1 19.80 -6.97 8.36
C MET A 1 19.06 -8.21 8.80
N LYS A 2 18.92 -8.44 10.10
CA LYS A 2 18.12 -9.56 10.62
C LYS A 2 16.62 -9.26 10.46
N ARG A 3 15.78 -10.29 10.38
CA ARG A 3 14.34 -10.11 10.18
C ARG A 3 13.68 -9.26 11.27
N GLU A 4 14.08 -9.46 12.52
CA GLU A 4 13.62 -8.65 13.65
C GLU A 4 13.99 -7.17 13.50
N GLU A 5 15.23 -6.86 13.11
CA GLU A 5 15.68 -5.47 12.89
C GLU A 5 14.85 -4.77 11.80
N LEU A 6 14.45 -5.52 10.77
CA LEU A 6 13.58 -5.03 9.71
C LEU A 6 12.15 -4.79 10.19
N LEU A 7 11.58 -5.69 11.01
CA LEU A 7 10.24 -5.53 11.58
C LEU A 7 10.15 -4.39 12.59
N ARG A 8 11.29 -3.95 13.13
CA ARG A 8 11.40 -2.76 13.97
C ARG A 8 11.72 -1.49 13.19
N SER A 9 11.95 -1.55 11.88
CA SER A 9 12.29 -0.38 11.07
C SER A 9 11.05 0.34 10.56
N ARG A 10 11.12 1.69 10.55
CA ARG A 10 10.06 2.53 9.99
C ARG A 10 9.89 2.25 8.49
N GLU A 11 11.01 2.12 7.80
CA GLU A 11 11.10 2.00 6.35
C GLU A 11 10.40 0.73 5.85
N TYR A 12 10.49 -0.37 6.62
CA TYR A 12 9.80 -1.61 6.27
C TYR A 12 8.29 -1.43 6.24
N TRP A 13 7.72 -0.86 7.31
CA TRP A 13 6.28 -0.67 7.41
C TRP A 13 5.77 0.38 6.42
N LEU A 14 6.54 1.44 6.20
CA LEU A 14 6.23 2.44 5.18
C LEU A 14 6.17 1.79 3.79
N MET A 15 7.21 1.03 3.42
CA MET A 15 7.26 0.32 2.14
C MET A 15 6.16 -0.73 2.02
N LYS A 16 5.80 -1.43 3.10
CA LYS A 16 4.68 -2.39 3.11
C LYS A 16 3.35 -1.71 2.80
N ILE A 17 3.10 -0.54 3.39
CA ILE A 17 1.90 0.27 3.12
C ILE A 17 1.91 0.81 1.68
N GLN A 18 3.04 1.35 1.22
CA GLN A 18 3.21 1.86 -0.14
C GLN A 18 2.95 0.78 -1.19
N ASN A 19 3.52 -0.42 -0.99
CA ASN A 19 3.28 -1.58 -1.86
C ASN A 19 1.81 -2.01 -1.86
N GLY A 20 1.12 -1.92 -0.72
CA GLY A 20 -0.32 -2.20 -0.64
C GLY A 20 -1.14 -1.29 -1.55
N ILE A 21 -0.86 0.01 -1.53
CA ILE A 21 -1.56 1.00 -2.37
C ILE A 21 -1.17 0.88 -3.84
N PHE A 22 0.11 0.64 -4.12
CA PHE A 22 0.58 0.35 -5.48
C PHE A 22 -0.19 -0.82 -6.09
N ASN A 23 -0.23 -1.96 -5.37
CA ASN A 23 -0.92 -3.16 -5.82
C ASN A 23 -2.42 -2.95 -5.97
N LEU A 24 -3.05 -2.23 -5.04
CA LEU A 24 -4.47 -1.89 -5.14
C LEU A 24 -4.76 -1.09 -6.41
N THR A 25 -3.93 -0.08 -6.69
CA THR A 25 -4.04 0.78 -7.87
C THR A 25 -3.85 -0.02 -9.15
N GLU A 26 -2.81 -0.84 -9.24
CA GLU A 26 -2.53 -1.71 -10.41
C GLU A 26 -3.67 -2.70 -10.67
N GLN A 27 -4.21 -3.32 -9.62
CA GLN A 27 -5.35 -4.23 -9.76
C GLN A 27 -6.59 -3.49 -10.24
N TYR A 28 -6.85 -2.28 -9.74
CA TYR A 28 -7.97 -1.48 -10.19
C TYR A 28 -7.87 -1.10 -11.67
N ILE A 29 -6.69 -0.66 -12.11
CA ILE A 29 -6.38 -0.38 -13.52
C ILE A 29 -6.67 -1.61 -14.39
N LYS A 30 -6.13 -2.76 -13.98
CA LYS A 30 -6.27 -4.02 -14.71
C LYS A 30 -7.72 -4.49 -14.79
N ASN A 31 -8.46 -4.45 -13.68
CA ASN A 31 -9.83 -4.95 -13.60
C ASN A 31 -10.82 -4.09 -14.39
N ASN A 32 -10.54 -2.79 -14.49
CA ASN A 32 -11.39 -1.84 -15.21
C ASN A 32 -10.87 -1.51 -16.63
N ASN A 33 -9.76 -2.14 -17.04
CA ASN A 33 -9.10 -1.91 -18.34
C ASN A 33 -8.81 -0.42 -18.62
N LEU A 34 -8.35 0.30 -17.60
CA LEU A 34 -8.05 1.72 -17.66
C LEU A 34 -6.57 1.94 -18.02
N ASN A 35 -6.24 3.10 -18.57
CA ASN A 35 -4.89 3.64 -18.54
C ASN A 35 -4.74 4.67 -17.42
N LYS A 36 -3.50 5.08 -17.11
CA LYS A 36 -3.21 6.04 -16.02
C LYS A 36 -3.99 7.35 -16.14
N THR A 37 -4.22 7.84 -17.37
CA THR A 37 -4.98 9.07 -17.62
C THR A 37 -6.46 8.89 -17.33
N GLN A 38 -7.04 7.76 -17.75
CA GLN A 38 -8.45 7.45 -17.48
C GLN A 38 -8.69 7.25 -15.99
N LEU A 39 -7.78 6.55 -15.30
CA LEU A 39 -7.86 6.40 -13.84
C LEU A 39 -7.83 7.75 -13.13
N ALA A 40 -6.94 8.66 -13.54
CA ALA A 40 -6.84 9.98 -12.94
C ALA A 40 -8.17 10.76 -13.06
N VAL A 41 -8.80 10.71 -14.23
CA VAL A 41 -10.12 11.32 -14.47
C VAL A 41 -11.20 10.68 -13.59
N GLU A 42 -11.24 9.36 -13.53
CA GLU A 42 -12.25 8.61 -12.77
C GLU A 42 -12.15 8.87 -11.25
N LEU A 43 -10.92 8.89 -10.72
CA LEU A 43 -10.67 9.16 -9.31
C LEU A 43 -10.68 10.67 -8.99
N GLY A 44 -10.82 11.57 -9.97
CA GLY A 44 -10.84 13.01 -9.75
C GLY A 44 -9.49 13.60 -9.31
N VAL A 45 -8.38 13.02 -9.75
CA VAL A 45 -7.00 13.41 -9.40
C VAL A 45 -6.14 13.73 -10.63
N THR A 46 -4.92 14.21 -10.41
CA THR A 46 -3.98 14.47 -11.51
C THR A 46 -3.32 13.18 -12.00
N ARG A 47 -2.89 13.17 -13.26
CA ARG A 47 -2.16 12.03 -13.85
C ARG A 47 -0.78 11.86 -13.21
N GLU A 48 -0.15 12.95 -12.83
CA GLU A 48 1.11 12.99 -12.09
C GLU A 48 0.94 12.24 -10.77
N TYR A 49 -0.14 12.50 -10.03
CA TYR A 49 -0.41 11.81 -8.78
C TYR A 49 -0.58 10.29 -8.95
N ILE A 50 -1.27 9.84 -10.01
CA ILE A 50 -1.35 8.41 -10.34
C ILE A 50 0.04 7.84 -10.69
N SER A 51 0.87 8.63 -11.38
CA SER A 51 2.23 8.19 -11.75
C SER A 51 3.13 8.08 -10.53
N ASP A 52 3.06 9.04 -9.61
CA ASP A 52 3.75 9.05 -8.32
C ASP A 52 3.43 7.80 -7.50
N VAL A 53 2.13 7.48 -7.35
CA VAL A 53 1.67 6.24 -6.69
C VAL A 53 2.24 4.99 -7.36
N LEU A 54 2.23 4.96 -8.70
CA LEU A 54 2.75 3.84 -9.50
C LEU A 54 4.28 3.80 -9.61
N ASN A 55 4.97 4.81 -9.09
CA ASN A 55 6.42 4.82 -8.95
C ASN A 55 6.84 4.59 -7.49
N GLY A 56 5.88 4.42 -6.57
CA GLY A 56 6.11 4.30 -5.13
C GLY A 56 6.53 5.61 -4.46
N ASP A 57 6.48 6.73 -5.18
CA ASP A 57 6.92 8.06 -4.74
C ASP A 57 5.70 8.93 -4.40
N PHE A 58 4.97 8.55 -3.34
CA PHE A 58 3.86 9.36 -2.85
C PHE A 58 4.07 9.74 -1.39
N ASP A 59 3.90 11.05 -1.12
CA ASP A 59 4.07 11.65 0.20
C ASP A 59 3.26 10.95 1.31
N ASP A 60 3.83 10.88 2.51
CA ASP A 60 3.48 10.07 3.70
C ASP A 60 2.09 10.34 4.33
N LYS A 61 1.23 11.12 3.67
CA LYS A 61 -0.02 11.58 4.28
C LYS A 61 -1.07 10.48 4.23
N ILE A 62 -1.44 9.97 5.40
CA ILE A 62 -2.55 9.03 5.61
C ILE A 62 -3.83 9.47 4.87
N SER A 63 -4.08 10.78 4.76
CA SER A 63 -5.23 11.32 4.02
C SER A 63 -5.26 10.90 2.55
N LYS A 64 -4.11 10.81 1.88
CA LYS A 64 -3.99 10.34 0.49
C LYS A 64 -4.29 8.85 0.37
N LEU A 65 -3.78 8.05 1.30
CA LEU A 65 -4.09 6.62 1.39
C LEU A 65 -5.60 6.39 1.54
N VAL A 66 -6.23 7.14 2.46
CA VAL A 66 -7.68 7.03 2.70
C VAL A 66 -8.46 7.44 1.45
N TYR A 67 -8.11 8.56 0.85
CA TYR A 67 -8.75 9.05 -0.36
C TYR A 67 -8.68 8.04 -1.51
N LEU A 68 -7.48 7.54 -1.84
CA LEU A 68 -7.28 6.56 -2.91
C LEU A 68 -8.06 5.27 -2.68
N SER A 69 -8.02 4.77 -1.44
CA SER A 69 -8.75 3.56 -1.07
C SER A 69 -10.24 3.74 -1.33
N LEU A 70 -10.83 4.84 -0.85
CA LEU A 70 -12.26 5.12 -1.01
C LEU A 70 -12.63 5.35 -2.48
N ALA A 71 -11.78 6.05 -3.23
CA ALA A 71 -12.00 6.30 -4.66
C ALA A 71 -12.04 5.00 -5.47
N MET A 72 -11.29 3.98 -5.06
CA MET A 72 -11.32 2.63 -5.63
C MET A 72 -12.34 1.69 -4.96
N ASN A 73 -13.32 2.25 -4.23
CA ASN A 73 -14.36 1.54 -3.49
C ASN A 73 -13.81 0.50 -2.50
N LYS A 74 -12.71 0.85 -1.81
CA LYS A 74 -12.10 0.07 -0.72
C LYS A 74 -12.08 0.89 0.56
N VAL A 75 -12.17 0.19 1.69
CA VAL A 75 -12.06 0.80 3.01
C VAL A 75 -10.70 0.43 3.60
N PRO A 76 -9.82 1.39 3.93
CA PRO A 76 -8.57 1.09 4.60
C PRO A 76 -8.84 0.76 6.07
N VAL A 77 -8.26 -0.34 6.55
CA VAL A 77 -8.34 -0.76 7.96
C VAL A 77 -6.94 -0.71 8.56
N VAL A 78 -6.78 0.01 9.67
CA VAL A 78 -5.54 0.08 10.44
C VAL A 78 -5.76 -0.63 11.76
N SER A 79 -4.86 -1.58 12.08
CA SER A 79 -4.85 -2.30 13.35
C SER A 79 -3.45 -2.31 13.93
N TYR A 80 -3.34 -2.52 15.23
CA TYR A 80 -2.08 -2.52 15.97
C TYR A 80 -1.99 -3.84 16.75
N ILE A 81 -0.85 -4.50 16.64
CA ILE A 81 -0.55 -5.75 17.35
C ILE A 81 0.72 -5.56 18.19
N ASP A 82 0.92 -6.42 19.19
CA ASP A 82 2.16 -6.40 19.97
C ASP A 82 3.36 -6.77 19.08
N MET A 83 4.52 -6.18 19.35
CA MET A 83 5.73 -6.46 18.57
C MET A 83 6.15 -7.93 18.67
N ASN A 84 5.97 -8.57 19.82
CA ASN A 84 6.31 -9.99 20.00
C ASN A 84 5.33 -10.90 19.25
N GLU A 85 4.06 -10.50 19.19
CA GLU A 85 3.06 -11.17 18.36
C GLU A 85 3.43 -11.06 16.87
N CYS A 86 3.82 -9.87 16.41
CA CYS A 86 4.29 -9.65 15.05
C CYS A 86 5.50 -10.54 14.69
N LEU A 87 6.49 -10.62 15.58
CA LEU A 87 7.68 -11.45 15.38
C LEU A 87 7.34 -12.94 15.32
N SER A 88 6.39 -13.38 16.15
CA SER A 88 5.93 -14.77 16.18
C SER A 88 5.19 -15.15 14.90
N ASN A 89 4.26 -14.31 14.44
CA ASN A 89 3.48 -14.54 13.23
C ASN A 89 4.36 -14.59 11.98
N ASP A 90 5.37 -13.72 11.91
CA ASP A 90 6.29 -13.66 10.77
C ASP A 90 7.21 -14.89 10.67
N ALA A 91 7.56 -15.50 11.81
CA ALA A 91 8.32 -16.75 11.84
C ALA A 91 7.49 -17.96 11.36
N VAL A 92 6.17 -17.93 11.52
CA VAL A 92 5.25 -19.02 11.11
C VAL A 92 4.98 -18.97 9.60
N ASP A 93 4.82 -17.79 9.01
CA ASP A 93 4.57 -17.61 7.57
C ASP A 93 5.78 -18.01 6.70
N GLY A 94 6.99 -18.02 7.26
CA GLY A 94 8.20 -18.51 6.59
C GLY A 94 8.35 -20.03 6.53
N GLY A 95 7.46 -20.79 7.20
CA GLY A 95 7.50 -22.25 7.31
C GLY A 95 6.49 -23.02 6.46
N ALA A 96 5.58 -22.32 5.75
CA ALA A 96 4.62 -22.95 4.85
C ALA A 96 5.14 -22.96 3.41
N LYS A 97 6.02 -23.92 3.10
CA LYS A 97 6.28 -24.41 1.74
C LYS A 97 6.33 -25.93 1.73
#